data_AF-A0A564VEF8-F1
#
_entry.id   AF-A0A564VEF8-F1
#
_cell.length_a   1.000
_cell.length_b   1.000
_cell.length_c   1.000
_cell.angle_alpha   90.00
_cell.angle_beta   90.00
_cell.angle_gamma   90.00
#
_symmetry.space_group_name_H-M   'P 1'
#
loop_
_entity.id
_entity.type
_entity.pdbx_description
1 polymer ?
#
loop_
_entity_poly.entity_id
_entity_poly.type
_entity_poly.pdbx_seq_one_letter_code
_entity_poly.pdbx_strand_id
1 'polypeptide(L)'
;MCAALRSVYRAPNGQAAQKALGEFAESELGRRYPSVAATWKRSWDRFVPFPRFPPMLRRVVYTTNSIESPDYQLRKVSRNRSQFPNDQAVVKLFWLAICDIEDKRSLKRAKDGNKTRRKSEGRLIEGRMTTNWKQALAQLAAAYPERMEPYL
;
A
#
# COMPACT_ATOMS: atom_id res chain seq x y z
N MET A 1 2.84 18.40 -0.54
CA MET A 1 1.87 17.62 -1.36
C MET A 1 1.34 16.40 -0.63
N CYS A 2 2.16 15.35 -0.40
CA CYS A 2 1.69 14.09 0.17
C CYS A 2 1.07 14.19 1.58
N ALA A 3 1.57 15.11 2.42
CA ALA A 3 0.99 15.36 3.74
C ALA A 3 -0.42 15.96 3.65
N ALA A 4 -0.65 16.88 2.71
CA ALA A 4 -1.96 17.54 2.53
C ALA A 4 -3.02 16.55 2.00
N LEU A 5 -2.65 15.62 1.12
CA LEU A 5 -3.57 14.60 0.61
C LEU A 5 -3.94 13.51 1.63
N ARG A 6 -3.25 13.44 2.78
CA ARG A 6 -3.60 12.49 3.85
C ARG A 6 -5.03 12.67 4.34
N SER A 7 -5.53 13.91 4.39
CA SER A 7 -6.89 14.20 4.84
C SER A 7 -7.94 13.54 3.94
N VAL A 8 -7.66 13.44 2.63
CA VAL A 8 -8.56 12.83 1.64
C VAL A 8 -8.68 11.32 1.86
N TYR A 9 -7.57 10.58 1.90
CA TYR A 9 -7.60 9.11 2.02
C TYR A 9 -7.72 8.61 3.47
N ARG A 10 -7.49 9.44 4.48
CA ARG A 10 -7.76 9.08 5.88
C ARG A 10 -9.14 9.52 6.37
N ALA A 11 -9.93 10.20 5.53
CA ALA A 11 -11.27 10.64 5.89
C ALA A 11 -12.14 9.45 6.36
N PRO A 12 -13.03 9.66 7.33
CA PRO A 12 -13.84 8.58 7.90
C PRO A 12 -14.84 7.99 6.91
N ASN A 13 -15.32 8.78 5.94
CA ASN A 13 -16.30 8.38 4.93
C ASN A 13 -16.11 9.18 3.62
N GLY A 14 -16.87 8.84 2.57
CA GLY A 14 -16.77 9.46 1.26
C GLY A 14 -17.11 10.96 1.23
N GLN A 15 -18.09 11.40 2.01
CA GLN A 15 -18.46 12.83 2.09
C GLN A 15 -17.34 13.66 2.72
N ALA A 16 -16.76 13.19 3.81
CA ALA A 16 -15.62 13.83 4.45
C ALA A 16 -14.39 13.85 3.52
N ALA A 17 -14.18 12.78 2.75
CA ALA A 17 -13.10 12.72 1.75
C ALA A 17 -13.32 13.76 0.63
N GLN A 18 -14.56 13.90 0.15
CA GLN A 18 -14.91 14.87 -0.88
C GLN A 18 -14.71 16.30 -0.41
N LYS A 19 -15.14 16.60 0.83
CA LYS A 19 -14.91 17.89 1.47
C LYS A 19 -13.42 18.19 1.58
N ALA A 20 -12.63 17.23 2.09
CA ALA A 20 -11.19 17.36 2.20
C ALA A 20 -10.49 17.59 0.85
N LEU A 21 -10.99 16.97 -0.23
CA LEU A 21 -10.48 17.21 -1.59
C LEU A 21 -10.81 18.62 -2.08
N GLY A 22 -12.00 19.15 -1.76
CA GLY A 22 -12.37 20.53 -2.03
C GLY A 22 -11.49 21.53 -1.27
N GLU A 23 -11.32 21.34 0.03
CA GLU A 23 -10.43 22.15 0.88
C GLU A 23 -8.98 22.10 0.36
N PHE A 24 -8.50 20.93 -0.06
CA PHE A 24 -7.19 20.79 -0.70
C PHE A 24 -7.09 21.61 -1.99
N ALA A 25 -8.11 21.55 -2.87
CA ALA A 25 -8.10 22.27 -4.13
C ALA A 25 -8.04 23.79 -3.95
N GLU A 26 -8.69 24.32 -2.91
CA GLU A 26 -8.70 25.75 -2.57
C GLU A 26 -7.46 26.22 -1.80
N SER A 27 -6.70 25.30 -1.21
CA SER A 27 -5.45 25.65 -0.53
C SER A 27 -4.42 26.27 -1.49
N GLU A 28 -3.47 27.02 -0.96
CA GLU A 28 -2.34 27.57 -1.74
C GLU A 28 -1.64 26.47 -2.56
N LEU A 29 -1.49 25.29 -1.97
CA LEU A 29 -0.86 24.15 -2.62
C LEU A 29 -1.73 23.55 -3.74
N GLY A 30 -3.05 23.49 -3.54
CA GLY A 30 -4.00 23.04 -4.57
C GLY A 30 -4.04 24.00 -5.76
N ARG A 31 -4.04 25.31 -5.49
CA ARG A 31 -3.98 26.36 -6.52
C ARG A 31 -2.65 26.34 -7.28
N ARG A 32 -1.53 26.06 -6.60
CA ARG A 32 -0.22 25.90 -7.24
C ARG A 32 -0.12 24.65 -8.11
N TYR A 33 -0.85 23.59 -7.78
CA TYR A 33 -0.82 22.31 -8.50
C TYR A 33 -2.24 21.80 -8.83
N PRO A 34 -2.97 22.49 -9.72
CA PRO A 34 -4.38 22.19 -9.98
C PRO A 34 -4.60 20.81 -10.62
N SER A 35 -3.59 20.29 -11.35
CA SER A 35 -3.61 18.95 -11.96
C SER A 35 -3.76 17.83 -10.95
N VAL A 36 -3.28 18.01 -9.72
CA VAL A 36 -3.43 17.03 -8.63
C VAL A 36 -4.90 16.87 -8.28
N ALA A 37 -5.60 17.98 -7.99
CA ALA A 37 -7.03 17.95 -7.70
C ALA A 37 -7.84 17.42 -8.89
N ALA A 38 -7.47 17.79 -10.12
CA ALA A 38 -8.11 17.29 -11.33
C ALA A 38 -7.98 15.77 -11.50
N THR A 39 -6.82 15.19 -11.19
CA THR A 39 -6.58 13.74 -11.26
C THR A 39 -7.45 12.98 -10.27
N TRP A 40 -7.57 13.50 -9.04
CA TRP A 40 -8.46 12.95 -8.01
C TRP A 40 -9.93 13.03 -8.44
N LYS A 41 -10.36 14.17 -8.98
CA LYS A 41 -11.73 14.36 -9.50
C LYS A 41 -12.05 13.38 -10.64
N ARG A 42 -11.15 13.21 -11.60
CA ARG A 42 -11.33 12.26 -12.73
C ARG A 42 -11.42 10.81 -12.26
N SER A 43 -10.71 10.45 -11.19
CA SER A 43 -10.68 9.08 -10.67
C SER A 43 -11.61 8.87 -9.48
N TRP A 44 -12.49 9.84 -9.19
CA TRP A 44 -13.25 9.87 -7.94
C TRP A 44 -14.11 8.63 -7.76
N ASP A 45 -14.83 8.20 -8.80
CA ASP A 45 -15.69 7.02 -8.75
C ASP A 45 -14.94 5.73 -8.40
N ARG A 46 -13.67 5.63 -8.81
CA ARG A 46 -12.78 4.51 -8.45
C ARG A 46 -12.31 4.60 -7.00
N PHE A 47 -12.26 5.80 -6.43
CA PHE A 47 -11.88 6.05 -5.04
C PHE A 47 -13.05 5.94 -4.06
N VAL A 48 -14.29 6.21 -4.47
CA VAL A 48 -15.49 6.16 -3.59
C VAL A 48 -15.62 4.88 -2.75
N PRO A 49 -15.28 3.67 -3.25
CA PRO A 49 -15.30 2.46 -2.42
C PRO A 49 -14.27 2.47 -1.28
N PHE A 50 -13.14 3.17 -1.46
CA PHE A 50 -12.01 3.10 -0.54
C PHE A 50 -12.34 3.58 0.89
N PRO A 51 -13.00 4.73 1.11
CA PRO A 51 -13.44 5.15 2.44
C PRO A 51 -14.39 4.16 3.14
N ARG A 52 -15.07 3.26 2.39
CA ARG A 52 -15.97 2.24 2.97
C ARG A 52 -15.21 1.06 3.58
N PHE A 53 -13.92 0.91 3.31
CA PHE A 53 -13.12 -0.13 3.94
C PHE A 53 -12.85 0.18 5.42
N PRO A 54 -12.75 -0.84 6.29
CA PRO A 54 -12.36 -0.66 7.67
C PRO A 54 -10.98 0.04 7.81
N PRO A 55 -10.74 0.81 8.89
CA PRO A 55 -9.51 1.59 9.04
C PRO A 55 -8.21 0.78 8.96
N MET A 56 -8.17 -0.45 9.49
CA MET A 56 -6.95 -1.27 9.39
C MET A 56 -6.69 -1.75 7.97
N LEU A 57 -7.74 -2.06 7.22
CA LEU A 57 -7.61 -2.42 5.81
C LEU A 57 -7.16 -1.22 4.97
N ARG A 58 -7.78 -0.05 5.16
CA ARG A 58 -7.34 1.20 4.52
C ARG A 58 -5.86 1.47 4.76
N ARG A 59 -5.40 1.27 6.00
CA ARG A 59 -3.99 1.44 6.38
C ARG A 59 -3.06 0.52 5.61
N VAL A 60 -3.44 -0.73 5.41
CA VAL A 60 -2.66 -1.67 4.61
C VAL A 60 -2.64 -1.25 3.14
N VAL A 61 -3.79 -0.84 2.59
CA VAL A 61 -3.90 -0.46 1.18
C VAL A 61 -3.12 0.82 0.86
N TYR A 62 -3.20 1.86 1.70
CA TYR A 62 -2.44 3.11 1.45
C TYR A 62 -0.96 3.00 1.85
N THR A 63 -0.52 1.92 2.50
CA THR A 63 0.93 1.74 2.75
C THR A 63 1.64 1.43 1.44
N THR A 64 2.35 2.42 0.94
CA THR A 64 3.02 2.35 -0.36
C THR A 64 4.15 1.32 -0.38
N ASN A 65 4.76 1.02 0.77
CA ASN A 65 5.88 0.08 0.90
C ASN A 65 5.61 -1.31 0.30
N SER A 66 4.37 -1.81 0.38
CA SER A 66 4.04 -3.15 -0.13
C SER A 66 4.11 -3.25 -1.66
N ILE A 67 3.93 -2.13 -2.37
CA ILE A 67 3.96 -2.06 -3.84
C ILE A 67 5.28 -1.43 -4.31
N GLU A 68 5.72 -0.35 -3.64
CA GLU A 68 6.96 0.36 -3.97
C GLU A 68 8.21 -0.49 -3.76
N SER A 69 8.25 -1.36 -2.73
CA SER A 69 9.42 -2.20 -2.49
C SER A 69 9.66 -3.22 -3.63
N PRO A 70 8.65 -3.99 -4.07
CA PRO A 70 8.76 -4.81 -5.29
C PRO A 70 9.10 -3.99 -6.54
N ASP A 71 8.37 -2.90 -6.81
CA ASP A 71 8.59 -2.05 -7.99
C ASP A 71 10.01 -1.52 -8.07
N TYR A 72 10.57 -1.09 -6.94
CA TYR A 72 11.96 -0.64 -6.86
C TYR A 72 12.94 -1.75 -7.25
N GLN A 73 12.74 -2.98 -6.75
CA GLN A 73 13.62 -4.10 -7.09
C GLN A 73 13.49 -4.50 -8.57
N LEU A 74 12.26 -4.50 -9.12
CA LEU A 74 12.03 -4.77 -10.53
C LEU A 74 12.71 -3.72 -11.42
N ARG A 75 12.56 -2.43 -11.10
CA ARG A 75 13.27 -1.33 -11.80
C ARG A 75 14.79 -1.46 -11.68
N LYS A 76 15.29 -1.94 -10.54
CA LYS A 76 16.73 -2.16 -10.33
C LYS A 76 17.26 -3.25 -11.26
N VAL A 77 16.52 -4.34 -11.42
CA VAL A 77 16.91 -5.46 -12.29
C VAL A 77 16.82 -5.11 -13.78
N SER A 78 15.86 -4.26 -14.18
CA SER A 78 15.73 -3.82 -15.58
C SER A 78 16.58 -2.60 -15.95
N ARG A 79 17.12 -1.84 -14.99
CA ARG A 79 17.80 -0.55 -15.25
C ARG A 79 18.88 -0.61 -16.33
N ASN A 80 19.62 -1.73 -16.41
CA ASN A 80 20.72 -1.89 -17.36
C ASN A 80 20.31 -2.60 -18.66
N ARG A 81 19.01 -2.84 -18.88
CA ARG A 81 18.49 -3.55 -20.05
C ARG A 81 17.46 -2.67 -20.76
N SER A 82 17.96 -1.89 -21.73
CA SER A 82 17.14 -0.98 -22.54
C SER A 82 16.31 -1.72 -23.60
N GLN A 83 16.81 -2.84 -24.13
CA GLN A 83 16.14 -3.65 -25.14
C GLN A 83 16.09 -5.12 -24.72
N PHE A 84 15.01 -5.79 -25.11
CA PHE A 84 14.83 -7.23 -24.93
C PHE A 84 14.64 -7.90 -26.29
N PRO A 85 15.12 -9.14 -26.46
CA PRO A 85 15.01 -9.85 -27.74
C PRO A 85 13.57 -10.27 -28.08
N ASN A 86 12.72 -10.46 -27.06
CA ASN A 86 11.28 -10.72 -27.18
C ASN A 86 10.59 -10.54 -25.82
N ASP A 87 9.26 -10.59 -25.81
CA ASP A 87 8.45 -10.44 -24.60
C ASP A 87 8.73 -11.53 -23.55
N GLN A 88 9.00 -12.76 -23.99
CA GLN A 88 9.30 -13.89 -23.10
C GLN A 88 10.57 -13.65 -22.28
N ALA A 89 11.57 -12.97 -22.85
CA ALA A 89 12.78 -12.61 -22.12
C ALA A 89 12.52 -11.61 -20.99
N VAL A 90 11.59 -10.66 -21.18
CA VAL A 90 11.16 -9.72 -20.14
C VAL A 90 10.43 -10.47 -19.02
N VAL A 91 9.45 -11.30 -19.39
CA VAL A 91 8.66 -12.10 -18.44
C VAL A 91 9.57 -12.99 -17.61
N LYS A 92 10.51 -13.70 -18.23
CA LYS A 92 11.46 -14.57 -17.54
C LYS A 92 12.37 -13.78 -16.59
N LEU A 93 12.83 -12.59 -16.98
CA LEU A 93 13.63 -11.74 -16.11
C LEU A 93 12.85 -11.31 -14.86
N PHE A 94 11.63 -10.80 -15.03
CA PHE A 94 10.81 -10.36 -13.91
C PHE A 94 10.38 -11.52 -13.02
N TRP A 95 10.08 -12.69 -13.59
CA TRP A 95 9.84 -13.90 -12.82
C TRP A 95 11.02 -14.25 -11.91
N LEU A 96 12.23 -14.34 -12.47
CA LEU A 96 13.45 -14.65 -11.70
C LEU A 96 13.73 -13.58 -10.63
N ALA A 97 13.48 -12.31 -10.93
CA ALA A 97 13.61 -11.23 -9.97
C ALA A 97 12.63 -11.37 -8.80
N ILE A 98 11.38 -11.74 -9.07
CA ILE A 98 10.37 -11.98 -8.04
C ILE A 98 10.77 -13.15 -7.14
N CYS A 99 11.23 -14.27 -7.72
CA CYS A 99 11.75 -15.39 -6.95
C CYS A 99 12.91 -14.98 -6.03
N ASP A 100 13.92 -14.27 -6.56
CA ASP A 100 15.07 -13.79 -5.78
C ASP A 100 14.66 -12.83 -4.65
N ILE A 101 13.68 -11.95 -4.89
CA ILE A 101 13.14 -11.06 -3.86
C ILE A 101 12.51 -11.87 -2.72
N GLU A 102 11.69 -12.87 -3.04
CA GLU A 102 11.01 -13.69 -2.04
C GLU A 102 11.97 -14.60 -1.28
N ASP A 103 12.98 -15.15 -1.94
CA ASP A 103 14.05 -15.93 -1.30
C ASP A 103 14.87 -15.07 -0.33
N LYS A 104 15.25 -13.86 -0.73
CA LYS A 104 15.94 -12.93 0.18
C LYS A 104 15.07 -12.53 1.37
N ARG A 105 13.77 -12.30 1.15
CA ARG A 105 12.81 -12.00 2.23
C ARG A 105 12.63 -13.20 3.16
N SER A 106 12.56 -14.42 2.64
CA SER A 106 12.43 -15.64 3.45
C SER A 106 13.68 -15.88 4.30
N LEU A 107 14.87 -15.73 3.73
CA LEU A 107 16.14 -15.83 4.45
C LEU A 107 16.26 -14.75 5.54
N LYS A 108 15.83 -13.52 5.25
CA LYS A 108 15.81 -12.44 6.25
C LYS A 108 14.83 -12.75 7.37
N ARG A 109 13.62 -13.23 7.06
CA ARG A 109 12.63 -13.69 8.06
C ARG A 109 13.18 -14.83 8.93
N ALA A 110 13.92 -15.78 8.36
CA ALA A 110 14.56 -16.86 9.12
C ALA A 110 15.66 -16.34 10.06
N LYS A 111 16.52 -15.42 9.58
CA LYS A 111 17.55 -14.76 10.41
C LYS A 111 16.94 -13.91 11.52
N ASP A 112 15.89 -13.16 11.23
CA ASP A 112 15.21 -12.28 12.18
C ASP A 112 14.38 -13.09 13.18
N GLY A 113 13.70 -14.16 12.76
CA GLY A 113 13.00 -15.09 13.66
C GLY A 113 13.93 -15.67 14.73
N ASN A 114 15.19 -15.93 14.36
CA ASN A 114 16.21 -16.38 15.32
C ASN A 114 16.70 -15.26 16.26
N LYS A 115 16.66 -13.99 15.82
CA LYS A 115 16.99 -12.79 16.63
C LYS A 115 15.84 -12.29 17.52
N THR A 116 14.59 -12.53 17.12
CA THR A 116 13.39 -12.04 17.83
C THR A 116 13.00 -12.93 19.02
N ARG A 117 13.74 -14.01 19.27
CA ARG A 117 13.77 -14.72 20.56
C ARG A 117 14.52 -13.85 21.60
N ARG A 118 14.11 -12.59 21.76
CA ARG A 118 14.63 -11.61 22.73
C ARG A 118 13.97 -11.87 24.09
N LYS A 119 14.78 -11.96 25.15
CA LYS A 119 14.44 -12.32 26.54
C LYS A 119 13.62 -11.26 27.34
N SER A 120 12.79 -10.41 26.73
CA SER A 120 11.97 -9.47 27.53
C SER A 120 10.62 -9.09 26.91
N GLU A 121 9.59 -9.00 27.76
CA GLU A 121 8.22 -8.57 27.42
C GLU A 121 8.19 -7.10 27.01
N GLY A 122 7.92 -6.84 25.73
CA GLY A 122 7.83 -5.49 25.18
C GLY A 122 6.43 -4.90 25.31
N ARG A 123 6.30 -3.88 26.17
CA ARG A 123 5.15 -2.97 26.26
C ARG A 123 5.00 -2.21 24.92
N LEU A 124 3.83 -2.28 24.28
CA LEU A 124 3.55 -1.68 22.97
C LEU A 124 2.99 -0.25 23.11
N ILE A 125 3.81 0.77 22.87
CA ILE A 125 3.34 2.13 22.51
C ILE A 125 4.27 2.67 21.41
N GLU A 126 3.68 3.09 20.30
CA GLU A 126 4.25 3.81 19.13
C GLU A 126 5.61 3.35 18.55
N GLY A 127 5.54 2.54 17.49
CA GLY A 127 6.69 2.17 16.65
C GLY A 127 6.45 0.96 15.75
N ARG A 128 5.18 0.67 15.40
CA ARG A 128 4.69 -0.68 15.06
C ARG A 128 5.15 -1.16 13.68
N MET A 129 5.82 -2.31 13.67
CA MET A 129 6.17 -3.09 12.48
C MET A 129 4.96 -3.27 11.55
N THR A 130 5.12 -2.97 10.26
CA THR A 130 4.04 -3.05 9.28
C THR A 130 3.74 -4.50 8.92
N THR A 131 2.93 -5.17 9.74
CA THR A 131 2.18 -6.39 9.37
C THR A 131 0.82 -6.41 10.09
N ASN A 132 0.04 -5.34 9.92
CA ASN A 132 -1.36 -5.29 10.39
C ASN A 132 -2.32 -6.15 9.55
N TRP A 133 -1.80 -6.99 8.64
CA TRP A 133 -2.60 -7.85 7.76
C TRP A 133 -3.57 -8.75 8.54
N LYS A 134 -3.14 -9.32 9.68
CA LYS A 134 -4.04 -10.12 10.53
C LYS A 134 -5.24 -9.32 11.03
N GLN A 135 -5.02 -8.10 11.50
CA GLN A 135 -6.08 -7.20 11.97
C GLN A 135 -6.94 -6.68 10.80
N ALA A 136 -6.33 -6.40 9.66
CA ALA A 136 -7.03 -5.98 8.45
C ALA A 136 -7.94 -7.09 7.91
N LEU A 137 -7.45 -8.33 7.84
CA LEU A 137 -8.23 -9.50 7.43
C LEU A 137 -9.38 -9.76 8.40
N ALA A 138 -9.15 -9.69 9.71
CA ALA A 138 -10.21 -9.84 10.70
C ALA A 138 -11.30 -8.77 10.54
N GLN A 139 -10.92 -7.50 10.34
CA GLN A 139 -11.89 -6.43 10.08
C GLN A 139 -12.63 -6.60 8.76
N LEU A 140 -11.94 -7.10 7.72
CA LEU A 140 -12.55 -7.34 6.41
C LEU A 140 -13.57 -8.49 6.47
N ALA A 141 -13.23 -9.60 7.14
CA ALA A 141 -14.13 -10.71 7.37
C ALA A 141 -15.37 -10.29 8.17
N ALA A 142 -15.19 -9.47 9.22
CA ALA A 142 -16.31 -8.95 10.01
C ALA A 142 -17.20 -7.96 9.24
N ALA A 143 -16.63 -7.14 8.36
CA ALA A 143 -17.37 -6.13 7.59
C ALA A 143 -18.06 -6.70 6.34
N TYR A 144 -17.56 -7.79 5.79
CA TYR A 144 -18.05 -8.41 4.55
C TYR A 144 -18.05 -9.96 4.65
N PRO A 145 -18.79 -10.56 5.59
CA PRO A 145 -18.76 -12.01 5.86
C PRO A 145 -19.10 -12.82 4.61
N GLU A 146 -20.19 -12.48 3.93
CA GLU A 146 -20.69 -13.14 2.71
C GLU A 146 -19.65 -13.28 1.58
N ARG A 147 -18.64 -12.37 1.56
CA ARG A 147 -17.60 -12.34 0.52
C ARG A 147 -16.34 -13.08 0.92
N MET A 148 -16.12 -13.29 2.22
CA MET A 148 -14.88 -13.84 2.76
C MET A 148 -15.04 -15.29 3.19
N GLU A 149 -16.23 -15.71 3.66
CA GLU A 149 -16.52 -17.09 4.07
C GLU A 149 -16.13 -18.17 3.04
N PRO A 150 -16.27 -17.97 1.71
CA PRO A 150 -15.81 -18.97 0.74
C PRO A 150 -14.29 -19.18 0.67
N TYR A 151 -13.48 -18.32 1.30
CA TYR A 151 -12.02 -18.28 1.18
C TYR A 151 -11.27 -18.37 2.52
N LEU A 152 -12.00 -18.50 3.63
CA LEU A 152 -11.45 -18.67 4.97
C LEU A 152 -11.34 -20.16 5.32
#